data_AF-A0A1V5BYQ1-F1
#
_entry.id   AF-A0A1V5BYQ1-F1
#
_cell.length_a   1.000
_cell.length_b   1.000
_cell.length_c   1.000
_cell.angle_alpha   90.00
_cell.angle_beta   90.00
_cell.angle_gamma   90.00
#
_symmetry.space_group_name_H-M   'P 1'
#
loop_
_entity.id
_entity.type
_entity.pdbx_description
1 polymer ?
#
loop_
_entity_poly.entity_id
_entity_poly.type
_entity_poly.pdbx_seq_one_letter_code
_entity_poly.pdbx_strand_id
1 'polypeptide(L)'
;MNTYLIEFIDGHKRQVIGETAGKAKYDLFRDLQDCFNCDFRDFIGFIESCKKLRGFSIKDLFGGRDQFESIKQARGIDFAYQGMRISVCGQMGIIVGGNNSMNLDVVFNGQYHKSPL
;
A
#
# COMPACT_ATOMS: atom_id res chain seq x y z
N MET A 1 -8.12 -1.80 -6.67
CA MET A 1 -7.07 -0.95 -7.26
C MET A 1 -6.06 -1.79 -8.03
N ASN A 2 -5.55 -1.32 -9.15
CA ASN A 2 -4.55 -2.02 -9.96
C ASN A 2 -3.13 -1.68 -9.49
N THR A 3 -2.17 -2.59 -9.71
CA THR A 3 -0.74 -2.29 -9.52
C THR A 3 -0.12 -1.90 -10.85
N TYR A 4 0.57 -0.76 -10.87
CA TYR A 4 1.31 -0.25 -12.01
C TYR A 4 2.80 -0.24 -11.70
N LEU A 5 3.63 -0.57 -12.69
CA LEU A 5 5.06 -0.30 -12.68
C LEU A 5 5.29 0.97 -13.49
N ILE A 6 5.81 2.00 -12.83
CA ILE A 6 6.24 3.26 -13.44
C ILE A 6 7.76 3.20 -13.55
N GLU A 7 8.26 3.37 -14.77
CA GLU A 7 9.68 3.43 -15.09
C GLU A 7 10.02 4.87 -15.50
N PHE A 8 11.02 5.43 -14.85
CA PHE A 8 11.55 6.76 -15.12
C PHE A 8 12.64 6.69 -16.20
N ILE A 9 12.88 7.81 -16.89
CA ILE A 9 13.89 7.91 -17.95
C ILE A 9 15.30 7.59 -17.45
N ASP A 10 15.57 7.82 -16.16
CA ASP A 10 16.83 7.47 -15.51
C ASP A 10 16.98 5.96 -15.18
N GLY A 11 15.98 5.15 -15.54
CA GLY A 11 15.93 3.71 -15.31
C GLY A 11 15.39 3.31 -13.93
N HIS A 12 15.05 4.27 -13.05
CA HIS A 12 14.43 3.95 -11.77
C HIS A 12 13.00 3.42 -11.95
N LYS A 13 12.63 2.46 -11.11
CA LYS A 13 11.32 1.81 -11.14
C LYS A 13 10.60 1.99 -9.83
N ARG A 14 9.30 2.26 -9.91
CA ARG A 14 8.39 2.33 -8.78
C ARG A 14 7.15 1.53 -9.08
N GLN A 15 6.76 0.69 -8.13
CA GLN A 15 5.41 0.13 -8.15
C GLN A 15 4.48 1.13 -7.48
N VAL A 16 3.28 1.28 -8.01
CA VAL A 16 2.26 2.19 -7.47
C VAL A 16 0.88 1.56 -7.61
N ILE A 17 0.01 1.80 -6.64
CA ILE A 17 -1.37 1.33 -6.65
C ILE A 17 -2.28 2.47 -7.13
N GLY A 18 -3.18 2.18 -8.08
CA GLY A 18 -4.16 3.16 -8.54
C GLY A 18 -5.34 2.52 -9.25
N GLU A 19 -6.49 3.20 -9.30
CA GLU A 19 -7.65 2.71 -10.07
C GLU A 19 -7.36 2.73 -11.58
N THR A 20 -6.70 3.79 -12.04
CA THR A 20 -6.28 4.00 -13.43
C THR A 20 -4.80 4.35 -13.48
N ALA A 21 -4.19 4.25 -14.66
CA ALA A 21 -2.79 4.65 -14.86
C ALA A 21 -2.59 6.15 -14.55
N GLY A 22 -3.56 7.00 -14.91
CA GLY A 22 -3.50 8.44 -14.63
C GLY A 22 -3.51 8.73 -13.12
N LYS A 23 -4.42 8.09 -12.37
CA LYS A 23 -4.45 8.22 -10.90
C LYS A 23 -3.15 7.72 -10.26
N ALA A 24 -2.63 6.58 -10.69
CA ALA A 24 -1.36 6.05 -10.17
C ALA A 24 -0.18 7.02 -10.38
N LYS A 25 -0.07 7.65 -11.56
CA LYS A 25 0.97 8.65 -11.83
C LYS A 25 0.80 9.91 -10.97
N TYR A 26 -0.45 10.36 -10.79
CA TYR A 26 -0.73 11.55 -9.99
C TYR A 26 -0.48 11.32 -8.49
N ASP A 27 -0.86 10.15 -7.98
CA ASP A 27 -0.58 9.78 -6.59
C ASP A 27 0.93 9.67 -6.35
N LEU A 28 1.69 9.07 -7.29
CA LEU A 28 3.16 9.05 -7.22
C LEU A 28 3.77 10.46 -7.26
N PHE A 29 3.25 11.34 -8.11
CA PHE A 29 3.67 12.74 -8.14
C PHE A 29 3.45 13.41 -6.78
N ARG A 30 2.30 13.22 -6.16
CA ARG A 30 1.99 13.78 -4.84
C ARG A 30 2.90 13.25 -3.74
N ASP A 31 3.22 11.96 -3.78
CA ASP A 31 4.13 11.33 -2.81
C ASP A 31 5.58 11.84 -2.97
N LEU A 32 5.94 12.30 -4.17
CA LEU A 32 7.28 12.83 -4.49
C LEU A 32 7.31 14.36 -4.59
N GLN A 33 6.20 15.05 -4.33
CA GLN A 33 6.07 16.49 -4.56
C GLN A 33 7.08 17.29 -3.72
N ASP A 34 7.44 16.80 -2.54
CA ASP A 34 8.46 17.42 -1.69
C ASP A 34 9.88 17.32 -2.29
N CYS A 35 10.12 16.34 -3.17
CA CYS A 35 11.39 16.12 -3.86
C CYS A 35 11.44 16.77 -5.25
N PHE A 36 10.28 17.05 -5.86
CA PHE A 36 10.17 17.59 -7.21
C PHE A 36 9.50 18.96 -7.18
N ASN A 37 10.28 20.02 -7.39
CA ASN A 37 9.75 21.38 -7.56
C ASN A 37 9.25 21.61 -9.00
N CYS A 38 8.39 20.74 -9.50
CA CYS A 38 7.79 20.84 -10.82
C CYS A 38 6.29 20.57 -10.75
N ASP A 39 5.56 20.96 -11.80
CA ASP A 39 4.15 20.61 -11.90
C ASP A 39 3.96 19.16 -12.36
N PHE A 40 2.71 18.68 -12.35
CA PHE A 40 2.41 17.32 -12.79
C PHE A 40 2.73 17.10 -14.28
N ARG A 41 2.62 18.12 -15.11
CA ARG A 41 2.85 18.01 -16.56
C ARG A 41 4.33 17.74 -16.83
N ASP A 42 5.20 18.48 -16.16
CA ASP A 42 6.64 18.31 -16.20
C ASP A 42 7.03 16.95 -15.61
N PHE A 43 6.35 16.53 -14.52
CA PHE A 43 6.58 15.22 -13.91
C PHE A 43 6.34 14.05 -14.88
N ILE A 44 5.27 14.12 -15.69
CA ILE A 44 4.98 13.11 -16.71
C ILE A 44 6.11 12.99 -17.73
N GLY A 45 6.82 14.10 -18.00
CA GLY A 45 7.98 14.11 -18.88
C GLY A 45 9.14 13.23 -18.39
N PHE A 46 9.24 12.94 -17.09
CA PHE A 46 10.25 12.04 -16.53
C PHE A 46 9.86 10.56 -16.57
N ILE A 47 8.61 10.24 -16.91
CA ILE A 47 8.11 8.87 -16.97
C ILE A 47 8.32 8.31 -18.37
N GLU A 48 9.19 7.30 -18.48
CA GLU A 48 9.41 6.57 -19.73
C GLU A 48 8.24 5.62 -20.03
N SER A 49 7.82 4.83 -19.04
CA SER A 49 6.73 3.87 -19.25
C SER A 49 5.87 3.64 -18.00
N CYS A 50 4.62 3.26 -18.22
CA CYS A 50 3.68 2.91 -17.17
C CYS A 50 2.91 1.66 -17.58
N LYS A 51 3.22 0.53 -16.96
CA LYS A 51 2.66 -0.78 -17.31
C LYS A 51 1.80 -1.30 -16.16
N LYS A 52 0.59 -1.76 -16.48
CA LYS A 52 -0.25 -2.47 -15.50
C LYS A 52 0.38 -3.84 -15.26
N LEU A 53 0.85 -4.09 -14.04
CA LEU A 53 1.43 -5.39 -13.67
C LEU A 53 0.35 -6.40 -13.34
N ARG A 54 -0.63 -6.00 -12.54
CA ARG A 54 -1.71 -6.88 -12.12
C ARG A 54 -3.00 -6.12 -11.85
N GLY A 55 -4.11 -6.84 -12.03
CA GLY A 55 -5.40 -6.43 -11.48
C GLY A 55 -5.40 -6.50 -9.96
N PHE A 56 -6.36 -5.83 -9.35
CA PHE A 56 -6.60 -5.93 -7.92
C PHE A 56 -6.80 -7.38 -7.47
N SER A 57 -6.08 -7.81 -6.44
CA SER A 57 -6.39 -9.03 -5.71
C SER A 57 -6.76 -8.68 -4.27
N ILE A 58 -7.69 -9.45 -3.68
CA ILE A 58 -8.01 -9.35 -2.25
C ILE A 58 -6.75 -9.57 -1.39
N LYS A 59 -5.80 -10.37 -1.88
CA LYS A 59 -4.51 -10.61 -1.20
C LYS A 59 -3.69 -9.33 -1.03
N ASP A 60 -3.91 -8.33 -1.88
CA ASP A 60 -3.17 -7.05 -1.84
C ASP A 60 -3.65 -6.13 -0.72
N LEU A 61 -4.78 -6.48 -0.07
CA LEU A 61 -5.26 -5.81 1.12
C LEU A 61 -4.57 -6.28 2.40
N PHE A 62 -3.77 -7.35 2.33
CA PHE A 62 -3.20 -8.02 3.48
C PHE A 62 -1.67 -8.02 3.44
N GLY A 63 -1.05 -7.78 4.58
CA GLY A 63 0.40 -7.91 4.77
C GLY A 63 0.89 -9.36 4.73
N GLY A 64 2.20 -9.55 4.90
CA GLY A 64 2.83 -10.86 4.86
C GLY A 64 2.25 -11.83 5.91
N ARG A 65 1.75 -12.98 5.45
CA ARG A 65 1.12 -14.00 6.31
C ARG A 65 2.09 -14.54 7.37
N ASP A 66 3.30 -14.88 6.97
CA ASP A 66 4.28 -15.50 7.87
C ASP A 66 4.68 -14.54 9.00
N GLN A 67 4.86 -13.26 8.65
CA GLN A 67 5.09 -12.20 9.62
C GLN A 67 3.92 -12.07 10.59
N PHE A 68 2.69 -12.02 10.08
CA PHE A 68 1.50 -11.93 10.91
C PHE A 68 1.35 -13.13 11.87
N GLU A 69 1.55 -14.36 11.40
CA GLU A 69 1.50 -15.55 12.26
C GLU A 69 2.60 -15.52 13.35
N SER A 70 3.80 -15.06 13.01
CA SER A 70 4.88 -14.90 14.00
C SER A 70 4.52 -13.89 15.11
N ILE A 71 3.86 -12.79 14.74
CA ILE A 71 3.42 -11.75 15.66
C ILE A 71 2.30 -12.28 16.58
N LYS A 72 1.35 -13.04 16.02
CA LYS A 72 0.27 -13.64 16.80
C LYS A 72 0.79 -14.55 17.90
N GLN A 73 1.69 -15.45 17.54
CA GLN A 73 2.29 -16.39 18.48
C GLN A 73 3.09 -15.65 19.57
N ALA A 74 3.94 -14.70 19.17
CA ALA A 74 4.76 -13.94 20.11
C ALA A 74 3.94 -13.08 21.09
N ARG A 75 2.75 -12.62 20.69
CA ARG A 75 1.85 -11.81 21.54
C ARG A 75 0.76 -12.62 22.26
N GLY A 76 0.68 -13.93 22.04
CA GLY A 76 -0.35 -14.78 22.65
C GLY A 76 -1.77 -14.45 22.18
N ILE A 77 -1.93 -14.04 20.92
CA ILE A 77 -3.22 -13.64 20.32
C ILE A 77 -3.62 -14.55 19.15
N ASP A 78 -3.50 -15.87 19.35
CA ASP A 78 -3.74 -16.86 18.29
C ASP A 78 -5.15 -16.80 17.68
N PHE A 79 -6.11 -16.25 18.42
CA PHE A 79 -7.47 -16.01 17.94
C PHE A 79 -7.56 -14.96 16.83
N ALA A 80 -6.56 -14.09 16.69
CA ALA A 80 -6.56 -13.04 15.67
C ALA A 80 -6.33 -13.63 14.28
N TYR A 81 -6.97 -13.06 13.26
CA TYR A 81 -6.76 -13.42 11.86
C TYR A 81 -6.83 -12.19 10.95
N GLN A 82 -6.12 -12.24 9.82
CA GLN A 82 -6.22 -11.20 8.79
C GLN A 82 -7.66 -11.16 8.24
N GLY A 83 -8.27 -9.98 8.24
CA GLY A 83 -9.68 -9.77 7.91
C GLY A 83 -10.60 -9.69 9.14
N MET A 84 -10.08 -9.92 10.35
CA MET A 84 -10.87 -9.82 11.58
C MET A 84 -11.25 -8.36 11.86
N ARG A 85 -12.54 -8.13 12.14
CA ARG A 85 -13.06 -6.83 12.57
C ARG A 85 -12.81 -6.63 14.06
N ILE A 86 -12.24 -5.48 14.42
CA ILE A 86 -11.88 -5.13 15.80
C ILE A 86 -12.26 -3.69 16.13
N SER A 87 -12.25 -3.35 17.42
CA SER A 87 -12.33 -1.98 17.92
C SER A 87 -11.03 -1.64 18.66
N VAL A 88 -10.39 -0.53 18.29
CA VAL A 88 -9.22 0.00 18.99
C VAL A 88 -9.62 1.34 19.57
N CYS A 89 -9.68 1.45 20.90
CA CYS A 89 -10.09 2.68 21.60
C CYS A 89 -11.41 3.28 21.08
N GLY A 90 -12.39 2.44 20.74
CA GLY A 90 -13.70 2.87 20.23
C GLY A 90 -13.76 3.09 18.71
N GLN A 91 -12.64 2.97 18.00
CA GLN A 91 -12.59 3.08 16.54
C GLN A 91 -12.62 1.70 15.90
N MET A 92 -13.60 1.48 15.02
CA MET A 92 -13.74 0.21 14.30
C MET A 92 -12.73 0.10 13.16
N GLY A 93 -12.13 -1.08 13.01
CA GLY A 93 -11.21 -1.37 11.92
C GLY A 93 -11.11 -2.86 11.60
N ILE A 94 -10.26 -3.18 10.63
CA ILE A 94 -9.98 -4.53 10.17
C ILE A 94 -8.48 -4.79 10.30
N ILE A 95 -8.10 -5.93 10.88
CA ILE A 95 -6.72 -6.40 10.91
C ILE A 95 -6.30 -6.77 9.49
N VAL A 96 -5.23 -6.16 8.99
CA VAL A 96 -4.71 -6.43 7.63
C VAL A 96 -3.34 -7.11 7.64
N GLY A 97 -2.60 -7.06 8.73
CA GLY A 97 -1.30 -7.69 8.82
C GLY A 97 -0.58 -7.33 10.11
N GLY A 98 0.74 -7.29 10.05
CA GLY A 98 1.57 -6.77 11.13
C GLY A 98 2.93 -6.34 10.60
N ASN A 99 3.66 -5.60 11.43
CA ASN A 99 4.89 -4.91 11.03
C ASN A 99 6.11 -5.33 11.88
N ASN A 100 7.28 -4.81 11.50
CA ASN A 100 8.56 -5.13 12.15
C ASN A 100 8.65 -4.67 13.62
N SER A 101 7.75 -3.80 14.07
CA SER A 101 7.62 -3.41 15.48
C SER A 101 6.70 -4.34 16.27
N MET A 102 6.41 -5.53 15.72
CA MET A 102 5.52 -6.54 16.27
C MET A 102 4.07 -6.07 16.44
N ASN A 103 3.65 -4.96 15.83
CA ASN A 103 2.27 -4.47 15.97
C ASN A 103 1.37 -5.07 14.90
N LEU A 104 0.07 -5.13 15.20
CA LEU A 104 -0.95 -5.43 14.19
C LEU A 104 -1.20 -4.20 13.34
N ASP A 105 -1.21 -4.37 12.02
CA ASP A 105 -1.63 -3.33 11.10
C ASP A 105 -3.16 -3.36 10.98
N VAL A 106 -3.79 -2.21 11.19
CA VAL A 106 -5.24 -2.06 11.23
C VAL A 106 -5.65 -0.96 10.26
N VAL A 107 -6.64 -1.26 9.43
CA VAL A 107 -7.31 -0.25 8.60
C VAL A 107 -8.60 0.15 9.30
N PHE A 108 -8.69 1.41 9.69
CA PHE A 108 -9.91 1.95 10.30
C PHE A 108 -10.99 2.21 9.25
N ASN A 109 -12.25 2.15 9.67
CA ASN A 109 -13.39 2.43 8.80
C ASN A 109 -13.25 3.80 8.13
N GLY A 110 -13.48 3.85 6.81
CA GLY A 110 -13.32 5.07 6.02
C GLY A 110 -11.88 5.36 5.56
N GLN A 111 -10.91 4.52 5.94
CA GLN A 111 -9.53 4.57 5.46
C GLN A 111 -9.21 3.36 4.57
N TYR A 112 -8.11 3.43 3.83
CA TYR A 112 -7.62 2.33 2.98
C TYR A 112 -6.19 1.95 3.37
N HIS A 113 -5.87 0.65 3.26
CA HIS A 113 -4.51 0.18 3.50
C HIS A 113 -3.57 0.74 2.43
N LYS A 114 -2.56 1.49 2.85
CA LYS A 114 -1.40 1.80 2.01
C LYS A 114 -0.41 0.65 2.22
N SER A 115 -0.45 -0.36 1.34
CA SER A 115 0.53 -1.43 1.38
C SER A 115 1.92 -0.83 1.10
N PRO A 116 2.94 -1.06 1.96
CA PRO A 116 4.31 -0.73 1.62
C PRO A 116 4.74 -1.67 0.51
N LEU A 117 4.91 -1.13 -0.69
CA LEU A 117 5.45 -1.85 -1.85
C LEU A 117 6.95 -2.13 -1.67
#